data_AF-A0A2Z5Y183-F1
#
_entry.id   AF-A0A2Z5Y183-F1
#
_cell.length_a   1.000
_cell.length_b   1.000
_cell.length_c   1.000
_cell.angle_alpha   90.00
_cell.angle_beta   90.00
_cell.angle_gamma   90.00
#
_symmetry.space_group_name_H-M   'P 1'
#
loop_
_entity.id
_entity.type
_entity.pdbx_description
1 polymer ?
#
loop_
_entity_poly.entity_id
_entity_poly.type
_entity_poly.pdbx_seq_one_letter_code
_entity_poly.pdbx_strand_id
1 'polypeptide(L)'
;MRKIRQIERWKNQQTNQIYTKLHKQQKQTSEHLNKQQLIEQYEYFVNITFCANIFHRGIDYASNIYNQIVKMEATRLSNYIIQQALEPIELEEWLYSIHRKKVSLLKHSPIKDKHQGFSLLFGLTGGYRKKYEPTRKTIKQFYLIICSEERKTYLRYWFDQFQVQLNFYRRKRQYYKWLLKNYLWF
;
A
#
# COMPACT_ATOMS: atom_id res chain seq x y z
N MET A 1 12.19 -5.60 -14.32
CA MET A 1 12.27 -5.49 -12.84
C MET A 1 12.39 -4.06 -12.29
N ARG A 2 13.13 -3.11 -12.91
CA ARG A 2 13.26 -1.72 -12.40
C ARG A 2 11.92 -0.95 -12.24
N LYS A 3 10.93 -1.25 -13.08
CA LYS A 3 9.61 -0.58 -13.10
C LYS A 3 8.68 -0.97 -11.94
N ILE A 4 8.69 -2.22 -11.49
CA ILE A 4 7.88 -2.68 -10.33
C ILE A 4 8.36 -1.97 -9.05
N ARG A 5 9.68 -1.88 -8.87
CA ARG A 5 10.30 -1.16 -7.74
C ARG A 5 9.97 0.34 -7.75
N GLN A 6 9.85 0.98 -8.91
CA GLN A 6 9.47 2.39 -9.01
C GLN A 6 8.01 2.61 -8.58
N ILE A 7 7.11 1.70 -8.97
CA ILE A 7 5.71 1.74 -8.56
C ILE A 7 5.60 1.52 -7.04
N GLU A 8 6.30 0.54 -6.47
CA GLU A 8 6.34 0.33 -5.02
C GLU A 8 6.91 1.53 -4.26
N ARG A 9 7.99 2.16 -4.76
CA ARG A 9 8.55 3.37 -4.16
C ARG A 9 7.57 4.53 -4.17
N TRP A 10 6.85 4.73 -5.28
CA TRP A 10 5.85 5.78 -5.40
C TRP A 10 4.62 5.52 -4.50
N LYS A 11 4.15 4.26 -4.43
CA LYS A 11 3.11 3.84 -3.47
C LYS A 11 3.54 4.14 -2.04
N ASN A 12 4.77 3.79 -1.68
CA ASN A 12 5.34 4.07 -0.37
C ASN A 12 5.43 5.58 -0.09
N GLN A 13 5.73 6.41 -1.09
CA GLN A 13 5.72 7.88 -0.93
C GLN A 13 4.32 8.43 -0.69
N GLN A 14 3.31 8.02 -1.48
CA GLN A 14 1.91 8.45 -1.32
C GLN A 14 1.37 8.03 0.06
N THR A 15 1.62 6.80 0.47
CA THR A 15 1.23 6.35 1.81
C THR A 15 1.98 7.11 2.89
N ASN A 16 3.30 7.33 2.76
CA ASN A 16 4.07 8.12 3.74
C ASN A 16 3.55 9.56 3.87
N GLN A 17 3.03 10.16 2.78
CA GLN A 17 2.36 11.46 2.84
C GLN A 17 1.04 11.42 3.63
N ILE A 18 0.32 10.30 3.60
CA ILE A 18 -0.90 10.09 4.39
C ILE A 18 -0.54 9.84 5.85
N TYR A 19 0.47 9.01 6.11
CA TYR A 19 1.02 8.77 7.44
C TYR A 19 1.46 10.06 8.11
N THR A 20 2.24 10.89 7.41
CA THR A 20 2.70 12.18 7.93
C THR A 20 1.53 13.15 8.17
N LYS A 21 0.49 13.15 7.33
CA LYS A 21 -0.73 13.94 7.56
C LYS A 21 -1.52 13.45 8.77
N LEU A 22 -1.71 12.14 8.93
CA LEU A 22 -2.42 11.54 10.06
C LEU A 22 -1.64 11.70 11.38
N HIS A 23 -0.32 11.53 11.33
CA HIS A 23 0.57 11.78 12.46
C HIS A 23 0.60 13.27 12.83
N LYS A 24 0.56 14.19 11.85
CA LYS A 24 0.42 15.64 12.13
C LYS A 24 -0.94 15.99 12.74
N GLN A 25 -2.01 15.33 12.31
CA GLN A 25 -3.35 15.49 12.91
C GLN A 25 -3.40 14.94 14.35
N GLN A 26 -2.63 13.90 14.68
CA GLN A 26 -2.50 13.38 16.04
C GLN A 26 -1.52 14.17 16.92
N LYS A 27 -0.55 14.89 16.33
CA LYS A 27 0.49 15.66 17.05
C LYS A 27 -0.01 16.92 17.76
N GLN A 28 -1.32 17.23 17.75
CA GLN A 28 -1.84 18.33 18.56
C GLN A 28 -1.75 18.08 20.09
N THR A 29 -1.29 16.91 20.55
CA THR A 29 -1.31 16.57 21.99
C THR A 29 0.03 16.28 22.67
N SER A 30 1.17 16.11 21.97
CA SER A 30 2.47 15.95 22.67
C SER A 30 3.69 16.06 21.75
N GLU A 31 4.64 16.91 22.12
CA GLU A 31 5.91 17.13 21.38
C GLU A 31 6.89 15.95 21.47
N HIS A 32 6.67 15.02 22.41
CA HIS A 32 7.50 13.83 22.56
C HIS A 32 6.90 12.61 21.86
N LEU A 33 7.74 11.95 21.07
CA LEU A 33 7.43 10.77 20.27
C LEU A 33 7.41 9.55 21.21
N ASN A 34 6.24 9.17 21.71
CA ASN A 34 6.10 8.06 22.65
C ASN A 34 6.14 6.70 21.92
N LYS A 35 7.08 5.84 22.33
CA LYS A 35 7.29 4.47 21.80
C LYS A 35 6.01 3.64 21.79
N GLN A 36 5.18 3.74 22.83
CA GLN A 36 3.92 2.99 22.93
C GLN A 36 2.88 3.47 21.91
N GLN A 37 2.74 4.79 21.76
CA GLN A 37 1.83 5.39 20.78
C GLN A 37 2.20 5.01 19.34
N LEU A 38 3.51 4.92 19.04
CA LEU A 38 3.98 4.49 17.72
C LEU A 38 3.65 3.03 17.39
N ILE A 39 3.75 2.15 18.38
CA ILE A 39 3.39 0.72 18.23
C ILE A 39 1.88 0.57 18.03
N GLU A 40 1.08 1.34 18.76
CA GLU A 40 -0.38 1.39 18.59
C GLU A 40 -0.77 1.97 17.22
N GLN A 41 -0.08 3.01 16.77
CA GLN A 41 -0.23 3.56 15.43
C GLN A 41 0.03 2.49 14.37
N TYR A 42 1.11 1.72 14.50
CA TYR A 42 1.42 0.64 13.55
C TYR A 42 0.28 -0.37 13.39
N GLU A 43 -0.28 -0.87 14.49
CA GLU A 43 -1.42 -1.79 14.45
C GLU A 43 -2.67 -1.12 13.87
N TYR A 44 -2.95 0.12 14.28
CA TYR A 44 -4.08 0.89 13.77
C TYR A 44 -4.01 1.04 12.24
N PHE A 45 -2.83 1.31 11.70
CA PHE A 45 -2.60 1.47 10.28
C PHE A 45 -2.73 0.17 9.49
N VAL A 46 -2.18 -0.92 9.99
CA VAL A 46 -2.42 -2.26 9.43
C VAL A 46 -3.92 -2.54 9.32
N ASN A 47 -4.66 -2.24 10.39
CA ASN A 47 -6.09 -2.52 10.44
C ASN A 47 -6.90 -1.60 9.50
N ILE A 48 -6.55 -0.31 9.36
CA ILE A 48 -7.17 0.57 8.35
C ILE A 48 -6.90 0.07 6.93
N THR A 49 -5.64 -0.21 6.60
CA THR A 49 -5.26 -0.68 5.26
C THR A 49 -5.97 -1.99 4.93
N PHE A 50 -6.08 -2.89 5.91
CA PHE A 50 -6.87 -4.11 5.78
C PHE A 50 -8.36 -3.83 5.53
N CYS A 51 -8.99 -2.98 6.35
CA CYS A 51 -10.40 -2.60 6.18
C CYS A 51 -10.69 -1.96 4.82
N ALA A 52 -9.80 -1.09 4.34
CA ALA A 52 -9.92 -0.48 3.01
C ALA A 52 -9.92 -1.54 1.90
N ASN A 53 -9.08 -2.58 2.04
CA ASN A 53 -9.06 -3.69 1.09
C ASN A 53 -10.31 -4.57 1.17
N ILE A 54 -10.91 -4.74 2.36
CA ILE A 54 -12.20 -5.43 2.50
C ILE A 54 -13.26 -4.70 1.67
N PHE A 55 -13.36 -3.37 1.79
CA PHE A 55 -14.31 -2.58 0.99
C PHE A 55 -14.02 -2.60 -0.51
N HIS A 56 -12.76 -2.80 -0.89
CA HIS A 56 -12.33 -2.78 -2.29
C HIS A 56 -12.57 -4.08 -3.04
N ARG A 57 -12.12 -5.20 -2.49
CA ARG A 57 -12.10 -6.51 -3.17
C ARG A 57 -12.70 -7.65 -2.33
N GLY A 58 -13.29 -7.32 -1.19
CA GLY A 58 -13.89 -8.30 -0.29
C GLY A 58 -12.90 -8.89 0.72
N ILE A 59 -13.45 -9.60 1.71
CA ILE A 59 -12.72 -10.09 2.87
C ILE A 59 -11.70 -11.18 2.51
N ASP A 60 -12.04 -12.08 1.58
CA ASP A 60 -11.16 -13.18 1.19
C ASP A 60 -9.86 -12.65 0.54
N TYR A 61 -9.99 -11.64 -0.33
CA TYR A 61 -8.83 -10.95 -0.90
C TYR A 61 -8.02 -10.23 0.17
N ALA A 62 -8.69 -9.45 1.03
CA ALA A 62 -8.03 -8.69 2.08
C ALA A 62 -7.24 -9.58 3.05
N SER A 63 -7.81 -10.74 3.41
CA SER A 63 -7.14 -11.73 4.26
C SER A 63 -5.88 -12.26 3.58
N ASN A 64 -5.96 -12.65 2.31
CA ASN A 64 -4.79 -13.18 1.58
C ASN A 64 -3.61 -12.20 1.53
N ILE A 65 -3.89 -10.90 1.46
CA ILE A 65 -2.84 -9.86 1.44
C ILE A 65 -2.47 -9.34 2.84
N TYR A 66 -3.15 -9.74 3.91
CA TYR A 66 -2.94 -9.21 5.26
C TYR A 66 -1.47 -9.33 5.70
N ASN A 67 -0.85 -10.49 5.51
CA ASN A 67 0.56 -10.70 5.87
C ASN A 67 1.49 -9.75 5.08
N GLN A 68 1.13 -9.41 3.84
CA GLN A 68 1.87 -8.45 3.03
C GLN A 68 1.67 -7.03 3.56
N ILE A 69 0.43 -6.65 3.91
CA ILE A 69 0.11 -5.37 4.56
C ILE A 69 0.96 -5.21 5.83
N VAL A 70 0.96 -6.20 6.73
CA VAL A 70 1.75 -6.19 7.97
C VAL A 70 3.25 -5.95 7.69
N LYS A 71 3.83 -6.67 6.71
CA LYS A 71 5.24 -6.48 6.34
C LYS A 71 5.51 -5.10 5.73
N MET A 72 4.60 -4.62 4.88
CA MET A 72 4.71 -3.30 4.23
C MET A 72 4.63 -2.17 5.26
N GLU A 73 3.66 -2.20 6.16
CA GLU A 73 3.53 -1.16 7.18
C GLU A 73 4.68 -1.20 8.18
N ALA A 74 5.19 -2.40 8.52
CA ALA A 74 6.36 -2.52 9.39
C ALA A 74 7.59 -1.84 8.74
N THR A 75 7.85 -2.12 7.46
CA THR A 75 8.97 -1.50 6.74
C THR A 75 8.81 0.01 6.60
N ARG A 76 7.60 0.52 6.37
CA ARG A 76 7.32 1.96 6.34
C ARG A 76 7.58 2.63 7.68
N LEU A 77 7.09 2.05 8.77
CA LEU A 77 7.27 2.59 10.11
C LEU A 77 8.75 2.57 10.52
N SER A 78 9.45 1.46 10.25
CA SER A 78 10.90 1.37 10.48
C SER A 78 11.66 2.45 9.70
N ASN A 79 11.34 2.67 8.43
CA ASN A 79 11.97 3.73 7.64
C ASN A 79 11.67 5.13 8.19
N TYR A 80 10.45 5.37 8.67
CA TYR A 80 10.08 6.65 9.30
C TYR A 80 10.90 6.90 10.57
N ILE A 81 11.09 5.88 11.41
CA ILE A 81 11.85 5.97 12.66
C ILE A 81 13.34 6.21 12.39
N ILE A 82 13.92 5.50 11.41
CA ILE A 82 15.31 5.72 10.99
C ILE A 82 15.54 7.18 10.56
N GLN A 83 14.53 7.84 9.99
CA GLN A 83 14.61 9.24 9.56
C GLN A 83 14.51 10.25 10.71
N GLN A 84 14.16 9.85 11.95
CA GLN A 84 14.00 10.76 13.09
C GLN A 84 15.32 11.13 13.81
N ALA A 85 16.49 10.71 13.30
CA ALA A 85 17.80 11.01 13.88
C ALA A 85 17.93 10.63 15.39
N LEU A 86 17.39 9.47 15.76
CA LEU A 86 17.49 8.91 17.11
C LEU A 86 18.89 8.38 17.42
N GLU A 87 19.24 8.27 18.70
CA GLU A 87 20.46 7.59 19.12
C GLU A 87 20.45 6.11 18.73
N PRO A 88 21.61 5.49 18.46
CA PRO A 88 21.69 4.11 17.96
C PRO A 88 21.00 3.08 18.88
N ILE A 89 21.15 3.23 20.19
CA ILE A 89 20.59 2.32 21.19
C ILE A 89 19.05 2.42 21.20
N GLU A 90 18.52 3.64 21.22
CA GLU A 90 17.08 3.88 21.17
C GLU A 90 16.48 3.39 19.84
N LEU A 91 17.19 3.62 18.74
CA LEU A 91 16.77 3.15 17.41
C LEU A 91 16.61 1.63 17.38
N GLU A 92 17.59 0.88 17.89
CA GLU A 92 17.53 -0.58 17.95
C GLU A 92 16.36 -1.08 18.78
N GLU A 93 16.13 -0.49 19.94
CA GLU A 93 15.00 -0.87 20.79
C GLU A 93 13.64 -0.64 20.11
N TRP A 94 13.52 0.46 19.37
CA TRP A 94 12.29 0.82 18.67
C TRP A 94 12.04 -0.15 17.51
N LEU A 95 13.06 -0.42 16.70
CA LEU A 95 13.01 -1.40 15.61
C LEU A 95 12.68 -2.80 16.13
N TYR A 96 13.27 -3.19 17.25
CA TYR A 96 12.99 -4.47 17.89
C TYR A 96 11.54 -4.57 18.40
N SER A 97 11.01 -3.49 18.97
CA SER A 97 9.62 -3.44 19.43
C SER A 97 8.61 -3.59 18.28
N ILE A 98 8.90 -2.95 17.14
CA ILE A 98 8.12 -3.10 15.90
C ILE A 98 8.20 -4.52 15.38
N HIS A 99 9.39 -5.12 15.42
CA HIS A 99 9.58 -6.51 15.01
C HIS A 99 8.74 -7.45 15.87
N ARG A 100 8.74 -7.28 17.20
CA ARG A 100 7.89 -8.06 18.11
C ARG A 100 6.41 -7.91 17.77
N LYS A 101 5.93 -6.68 17.57
CA LYS A 101 4.52 -6.43 17.22
C LYS A 101 4.15 -7.02 15.86
N LYS A 102 5.02 -6.90 14.85
CA LYS A 102 4.87 -7.55 13.54
C LYS A 102 4.70 -9.06 13.69
N VAL A 103 5.57 -9.72 14.47
CA VAL A 103 5.46 -11.17 14.70
C VAL A 103 4.12 -11.51 15.37
N SER A 104 3.68 -10.71 16.34
CA SER A 104 2.37 -10.90 16.99
C SER A 104 1.20 -10.78 16.00
N LEU A 105 1.20 -9.76 15.14
CA LEU A 105 0.15 -9.56 14.12
C LEU A 105 0.14 -10.69 13.08
N LEU A 106 1.31 -11.21 12.68
CA LEU A 106 1.39 -12.33 11.75
C LEU A 106 0.86 -13.64 12.37
N LYS A 107 1.01 -13.82 13.69
CA LYS A 107 0.44 -14.99 14.40
C LYS A 107 -1.09 -14.92 14.43
N HIS A 108 -1.65 -13.74 14.70
CA HIS A 108 -3.10 -13.48 14.76
C HIS A 108 -3.66 -12.99 13.42
N SER A 109 -3.22 -13.61 12.32
CA SER A 109 -3.63 -13.21 10.99
C SER A 109 -5.06 -13.68 10.67
N PRO A 110 -5.94 -12.79 10.15
CA PRO A 110 -7.32 -13.11 9.77
C PRO A 110 -7.42 -14.04 8.55
N ILE A 111 -6.28 -14.53 8.02
CA ILE A 111 -6.23 -15.62 7.04
C ILE A 111 -6.80 -16.91 7.63
N LYS A 112 -6.55 -17.15 8.92
CA LYS A 112 -6.92 -18.41 9.58
C LYS A 112 -8.36 -18.43 10.09
N ASP A 113 -8.96 -17.26 10.30
CA ASP A 113 -10.30 -17.12 10.84
C ASP A 113 -11.04 -15.91 10.22
N LYS A 114 -12.06 -16.18 9.41
CA LYS A 114 -12.86 -15.14 8.74
C LYS A 114 -13.60 -14.25 9.74
N HIS A 115 -13.95 -14.77 10.93
CA HIS A 115 -14.65 -14.00 11.96
C HIS A 115 -13.76 -12.88 12.53
N GLN A 116 -12.44 -13.08 12.56
CA GLN A 116 -11.49 -12.04 12.97
C GLN A 116 -11.44 -10.86 11.99
N GLY A 117 -11.59 -11.12 10.69
CA GLY A 117 -11.60 -10.05 9.69
C GLY A 117 -12.83 -9.13 9.84
N PHE A 118 -14.00 -9.72 10.08
CA PHE A 118 -15.22 -8.95 10.36
C PHE A 118 -15.16 -8.25 11.71
N SER A 119 -14.64 -8.88 12.76
CA SER A 119 -14.53 -8.23 14.08
C SER A 119 -13.61 -7.01 14.04
N LEU A 120 -12.50 -7.06 13.29
CA LEU A 120 -11.63 -5.91 13.05
C LEU A 120 -12.36 -4.79 12.30
N LEU A 121 -13.09 -5.14 11.24
CA LEU A 121 -13.86 -4.17 10.46
C LEU A 121 -14.93 -3.49 11.31
N PHE A 122 -15.74 -4.26 12.05
CA PHE A 122 -16.77 -3.73 12.92
C PHE A 122 -16.19 -2.94 14.09
N GLY A 123 -15.07 -3.38 14.67
CA GLY A 123 -14.37 -2.67 15.73
C GLY A 123 -13.86 -1.30 15.31
N LEU A 124 -13.39 -1.15 14.07
CA LEU A 124 -12.88 0.12 13.53
C LEU A 124 -13.95 1.04 12.96
N THR A 125 -15.00 0.47 12.36
CA THR A 125 -16.06 1.26 11.71
C THR A 125 -17.19 1.59 12.67
N GLY A 126 -17.44 0.74 13.68
CA GLY A 126 -18.46 0.96 14.71
C GLY A 126 -19.88 1.19 14.18
N GLY A 127 -20.16 0.83 12.92
CA GLY A 127 -21.39 1.20 12.21
C GLY A 127 -21.55 2.72 12.05
N TYR A 128 -22.75 3.27 12.28
CA TYR A 128 -23.05 4.71 12.12
C TYR A 128 -22.69 5.60 13.31
N ARG A 129 -21.99 5.07 14.32
CA ARG A 129 -21.65 5.82 15.54
C ARG A 129 -20.68 6.98 15.27
N LYS A 130 -20.99 8.18 15.80
CA LYS A 130 -20.19 9.42 15.61
C LYS A 130 -18.72 9.27 16.01
N LYS A 131 -18.41 8.54 17.09
CA LYS A 131 -17.04 8.28 17.58
C LYS A 131 -16.11 7.70 16.50
N TYR A 132 -16.64 6.97 15.52
CA TYR A 132 -15.88 6.30 14.45
C TYR A 132 -15.96 7.03 13.10
N GLU A 133 -16.51 8.24 13.06
CA GLU A 133 -16.48 9.06 11.85
C GLU A 133 -15.06 9.35 11.33
N PRO A 134 -14.06 9.74 12.16
CA PRO A 134 -12.72 10.00 11.66
C PRO A 134 -12.07 8.73 11.07
N THR A 135 -12.22 7.58 11.73
CA THR A 135 -11.66 6.31 11.25
C THR A 135 -12.24 5.91 9.90
N ARG A 136 -13.56 6.06 9.71
CA ARG A 136 -14.22 5.78 8.43
C ARG A 136 -13.79 6.74 7.32
N LYS A 137 -13.61 8.03 7.62
CA LYS A 137 -13.06 8.99 6.65
C LYS A 137 -11.68 8.54 6.18
N THR A 138 -10.82 8.10 7.10
CA THR A 138 -9.49 7.58 6.76
C THR A 138 -9.57 6.30 5.92
N ILE A 139 -10.40 5.32 6.29
CA ILE A 139 -10.60 4.09 5.51
C ILE A 139 -11.08 4.43 4.08
N LYS A 140 -12.04 5.35 3.94
CA LYS A 140 -12.54 5.80 2.64
C LYS A 140 -11.45 6.46 1.79
N GLN A 141 -10.57 7.25 2.39
CA GLN A 141 -9.42 7.82 1.67
C GLN A 141 -8.48 6.74 1.16
N PHE A 142 -8.10 5.77 2.00
CA PHE A 142 -7.27 4.63 1.57
C PHE A 142 -7.93 3.83 0.45
N TYR A 143 -9.23 3.56 0.57
CA TYR A 143 -10.01 2.90 -0.49
C TYR A 143 -9.91 3.66 -1.83
N LEU A 144 -10.14 4.98 -1.82
CA LEU A 144 -10.07 5.80 -3.04
C LEU A 144 -8.68 5.77 -3.66
N ILE A 145 -7.63 5.77 -2.85
CA ILE A 145 -6.24 5.65 -3.32
C ILE A 145 -6.04 4.31 -4.01
N ILE A 146 -6.43 3.20 -3.38
CA ILE A 146 -6.33 1.85 -3.96
C ILE A 146 -7.06 1.81 -5.32
N CYS A 147 -8.30 2.29 -5.40
CA CYS A 147 -9.05 2.36 -6.65
C CYS A 147 -8.33 3.21 -7.72
N SER A 148 -7.82 4.38 -7.35
CA SER A 148 -7.15 5.29 -8.29
C SER A 148 -5.87 4.69 -8.86
N GLU A 149 -5.11 3.96 -8.04
CA GLU A 149 -3.86 3.31 -8.45
C GLU A 149 -4.11 2.11 -9.36
N GLU A 150 -5.13 1.32 -9.06
CA GLU A 150 -5.53 0.21 -9.93
C GLU A 150 -5.96 0.70 -11.30
N ARG A 151 -6.76 1.77 -11.37
CA ARG A 151 -7.14 2.41 -12.63
C ARG A 151 -5.93 2.89 -13.42
N LYS A 152 -4.96 3.56 -12.78
CA LYS A 152 -3.72 4.00 -13.44
C LYS A 152 -2.92 2.81 -13.99
N THR A 153 -2.87 1.71 -13.25
CA THR A 153 -2.15 0.50 -13.66
C THR A 153 -2.82 -0.16 -14.86
N TYR A 154 -4.16 -0.25 -14.85
CA TYR A 154 -4.93 -0.80 -15.95
C TYR A 154 -4.82 0.05 -17.22
N LEU A 155 -4.97 1.37 -17.10
CA LEU A 155 -4.78 2.29 -18.22
C LEU A 155 -3.38 2.17 -18.80
N ARG A 156 -2.35 2.09 -17.95
CA ARG A 156 -0.96 1.92 -18.39
C ARG A 156 -0.74 0.58 -19.11
N TYR A 157 -1.32 -0.50 -18.63
CA TYR A 157 -1.29 -1.80 -19.32
C TYR A 157 -1.92 -1.70 -20.71
N TRP A 158 -3.06 -1.04 -20.83
CA TRP A 158 -3.73 -0.85 -22.12
C TRP A 158 -2.89 0.01 -23.09
N PHE A 159 -2.29 1.09 -22.60
CA PHE A 159 -1.33 1.90 -23.37
C PHE A 159 -0.11 1.08 -23.83
N ASP A 160 0.47 0.27 -22.94
CA ASP A 160 1.61 -0.58 -23.28
C ASP A 160 1.23 -1.61 -24.37
N GLN A 161 0.04 -2.22 -24.27
CA GLN A 161 -0.49 -3.14 -25.31
C GLN A 161 -0.68 -2.43 -26.65
N PHE A 162 -1.26 -1.24 -26.65
CA PHE A 162 -1.43 -0.43 -27.85
C PHE A 162 -0.08 -0.07 -28.49
N GLN A 163 0.93 0.27 -27.68
CA GLN A 163 2.27 0.57 -28.17
C GLN A 163 2.96 -0.64 -28.80
N VAL A 164 2.76 -1.84 -28.23
CA VAL A 164 3.26 -3.11 -28.80
C VAL A 164 2.63 -3.37 -30.17
N GLN A 165 1.31 -3.22 -30.30
CA GLN A 165 0.61 -3.39 -31.57
C GLN A 165 1.06 -2.36 -32.63
N LEU A 166 1.20 -1.09 -32.25
CA LEU A 166 1.73 -0.06 -33.15
C LEU A 166 3.12 -0.40 -33.66
N ASN A 167 4.01 -0.88 -32.79
CA ASN A 167 5.34 -1.30 -33.18
C ASN A 167 5.32 -2.51 -34.13
N PHE A 168 4.40 -3.45 -33.93
CA PHE A 168 4.20 -4.57 -34.85
C PHE A 168 3.79 -4.07 -36.24
N TYR A 169 2.81 -3.17 -36.36
CA TYR A 169 2.40 -2.61 -37.65
C TYR A 169 3.50 -1.80 -38.33
N ARG A 170 4.28 -1.02 -37.56
CA ARG A 170 5.46 -0.30 -38.10
C ARG A 170 6.49 -1.26 -38.69
N ARG A 171 6.80 -2.34 -37.97
CA ARG A 171 7.71 -3.40 -38.46
C ARG A 171 7.16 -4.09 -39.71
N LYS A 172 5.87 -4.43 -39.73
CA LYS A 172 5.19 -5.02 -40.90
C LYS A 172 5.28 -4.11 -42.13
N ARG A 173 5.05 -2.79 -41.94
CA ARG A 173 5.19 -1.80 -43.02
C ARG A 173 6.62 -1.68 -43.52
N GLN A 174 7.61 -1.69 -42.63
CA GLN A 174 9.03 -1.69 -43.03
C GLN A 174 9.40 -2.95 -43.80
N TYR A 175 8.90 -4.11 -43.37
CA TYR A 175 9.08 -5.38 -44.07
C TYR A 175 8.49 -5.34 -45.49
N TYR A 176 7.25 -4.87 -45.68
CA TYR A 176 6.68 -4.72 -47.02
C TYR A 176 7.42 -3.72 -47.89
N LYS A 177 7.89 -2.59 -47.31
CA LYS A 177 8.75 -1.64 -48.05
C LYS A 177 10.05 -2.30 -48.52
N TRP A 178 10.67 -3.12 -47.68
CA TRP A 178 11.87 -3.89 -48.05
C TRP A 178 11.56 -4.90 -49.15
N LEU A 179 10.45 -5.64 -49.02
CA LEU A 179 10.02 -6.65 -49.98
C LEU A 179 9.74 -6.03 -51.36
N LEU A 180 9.03 -4.90 -51.41
CA LEU A 180 8.79 -4.14 -52.64
C LEU A 180 10.09 -3.62 -53.28
N LYS A 181 11.04 -3.11 -52.48
CA LYS A 181 12.35 -2.66 -52.99
C LYS A 181 13.14 -3.80 -53.63
N ASN A 182 13.10 -5.00 -53.06
CA ASN A 182 13.79 -6.16 -53.62
C ASN A 182 13.10 -6.68 -54.89
N TYR A 183 11.77 -6.67 -54.95
CA TYR A 183 11.02 -7.09 -56.14
C TYR A 183 11.15 -6.12 -57.33
N LEU A 184 11.39 -4.83 -57.06
CA LEU A 184 11.63 -3.81 -58.10
C LEU A 184 13.10 -3.71 -58.54
N TRP A 185 13.99 -4.54 -57.97
CA TRP A 185 15.40 -4.64 -58.32
C TRP A 185 15.71 -5.88 -59.19
N PHE A 186 14.67 -6.61 -59.62
CA PHE A 186 14.68 -7.63 -60.68
C PHE A 186 13.99 -7.06 -61.92
#